data_AF-G2QIX2-F1
#
_entry.id   AF-G2QIX2-F1
#
_cell.length_a   1.000
_cell.length_b   1.000
_cell.length_c   1.000
_cell.angle_alpha   90.00
_cell.angle_beta   90.00
_cell.angle_gamma   90.00
#
_symmetry.space_group_name_H-M   'P 1'
#
loop_
_entity.id
_entity.type
_entity.pdbx_description
1 polymer ?
#
loop_
_entity_poly.entity_id
_entity_poly.type
_entity_poly.pdbx_seq_one_letter_code
_entity_poly.pdbx_strand_id
1 'polypeptide(L)' 'DHKIKLKERVRLKFFKIYYTSQIQNEELKQYLEENLRRGYIRLLISLAGYLILFMPKKDGKLQLYIDY' A
#
# COMPACT_ATOMS: atom_id res chain seq x y z
N ASP A 1 -5.12 19.42 5.18
CA ASP A 1 -4.46 18.90 3.98
C ASP A 1 -2.98 18.66 4.30
N HIS A 2 -2.46 17.45 4.07
CA HIS A 2 -1.08 17.08 4.41
C HIS A 2 -0.19 17.14 3.15
N LYS A 3 0.93 17.86 3.21
CA LYS A 3 1.82 18.07 2.06
C LYS A 3 3.16 17.37 2.26
N ILE A 4 3.57 16.58 1.27
CA ILE A 4 4.88 15.91 1.24
C ILE A 4 5.83 16.77 0.40
N LYS A 5 6.85 17.37 1.04
CA LYS A 5 7.90 18.13 0.34
C LYS A 5 9.06 17.19 0.00
N LEU A 6 9.30 16.97 -1.28
CA LEU A 6 10.46 16.19 -1.73
C LEU A 6 11.74 17.03 -1.61
N LYS A 7 12.85 16.37 -1.28
CA LYS A 7 14.18 17.00 -1.39
C LYS A 7 14.52 17.24 -2.85
N GLU A 8 15.36 18.22 -3.11
CA GLU A 8 15.81 18.53 -4.47
C GLU A 8 16.51 17.32 -5.11
N ARG A 9 16.23 17.12 -6.42
CA ARG A 9 16.81 16.05 -7.25
C ARG A 9 16.47 14.60 -6.84
N VAL A 10 15.47 14.40 -5.98
CA VAL A 10 14.97 13.05 -5.67
C VAL A 10 14.26 12.46 -6.88
N ARG A 11 14.70 11.27 -7.29
CA ARG A 11 13.99 10.46 -8.30
C ARG A 11 12.97 9.58 -7.60
N LEU A 12 11.70 9.75 -7.98
CA LEU A 12 10.64 8.81 -7.64
C LEU A 12 10.99 7.43 -8.21
N LYS A 13 10.67 6.38 -7.44
CA LYS A 13 10.99 5.00 -7.80
C LYS A 13 9.73 4.17 -7.87
N PHE A 14 9.74 3.24 -8.82
CA PHE A 14 8.86 2.09 -8.84
C PHE A 14 9.60 0.92 -8.24
N PHE A 15 9.19 0.53 -7.03
CA PHE A 15 9.67 -0.69 -6.39
C PHE A 15 9.00 -1.91 -7.03
N LYS A 16 9.67 -3.05 -6.94
CA LYS A 16 9.13 -4.32 -7.43
C LYS A 16 7.92 -4.73 -6.61
N ILE A 17 6.94 -5.32 -7.27
CA ILE A 17 5.83 -6.00 -6.61
C ILE A 17 6.36 -7.39 -6.20
N TYR A 18 6.23 -7.72 -4.92
CA TYR A 18 6.65 -9.01 -4.39
C TYR A 18 5.50 -10.01 -4.44
N TYR A 19 5.86 -11.29 -4.50
CA TYR A 19 4.88 -12.36 -4.43
C TYR A 19 4.19 -12.39 -3.07
N THR A 20 2.87 -12.50 -3.11
CA THR A 20 1.99 -12.60 -1.96
C THR A 20 1.35 -13.99 -1.91
N SER A 21 1.08 -14.49 -0.69
CA SER A 21 0.32 -15.72 -0.51
C SER A 21 -1.17 -15.53 -0.80
N GLN A 22 -1.93 -16.61 -0.95
CA GLN A 22 -3.38 -16.53 -1.16
C GLN A 22 -4.08 -15.75 -0.03
N ILE A 23 -3.72 -16.03 1.23
CA ILE A 23 -4.27 -15.34 2.41
C ILE A 23 -3.98 -13.83 2.34
N GLN A 24 -2.76 -13.45 1.94
CA GLN A 24 -2.40 -12.04 1.78
C GLN A 24 -3.17 -11.36 0.64
N ASN A 25 -3.46 -12.09 -0.45
CA ASN A 25 -4.26 -11.56 -1.56
C ASN A 25 -5.72 -11.34 -1.18
N GLU A 26 -6.31 -12.25 -0.39
CA GLU A 26 -7.66 -12.10 0.14
C GLU A 26 -7.75 -10.87 1.06
N GLU A 27 -6.78 -10.69 1.96
CA GLU A 27 -6.70 -9.51 2.83
C GLU A 27 -6.45 -8.22 2.05
N LEU A 28 -5.60 -8.26 1.02
CA LEU A 28 -5.38 -7.11 0.13
C LEU A 28 -6.68 -6.69 -0.55
N LYS A 29 -7.46 -7.65 -1.05
CA LYS A 29 -8.71 -7.37 -1.74
C LYS A 29 -9.72 -6.71 -0.79
N GLN A 30 -9.88 -7.24 0.41
CA GLN A 30 -10.76 -6.65 1.43
C GLN A 30 -10.31 -5.24 1.82
N TYR A 31 -9.01 -5.02 2.01
CA TYR A 31 -8.46 -3.70 2.28
C TYR A 31 -8.78 -2.72 1.15
N LEU A 32 -8.57 -3.12 -0.12
CA LEU A 32 -8.82 -2.26 -1.26
C LEU A 32 -10.30 -1.90 -1.38
N GLU A 33 -11.20 -2.88 -1.30
CA GLU A 33 -12.66 -2.65 -1.40
C GLU A 33 -13.15 -1.68 -0.32
N GLU A 34 -12.75 -1.88 0.93
CA GLU A 34 -13.21 -1.04 2.04
C GLU A 34 -12.63 0.39 1.95
N ASN A 35 -11.35 0.55 1.60
CA ASN A 35 -10.73 1.87 1.52
C ASN A 35 -11.16 2.64 0.26
N LEU A 36 -11.48 1.95 -0.84
CA LEU A 36 -12.12 2.55 -2.01
C LEU A 36 -13.54 3.01 -1.67
N ARG A 37 -14.34 2.17 -1.01
CA ARG A 37 -15.70 2.50 -0.56
C ARG A 37 -15.73 3.70 0.39
N ARG A 38 -14.75 3.81 1.29
CA ARG A 38 -14.60 4.95 2.20
C ARG A 38 -14.03 6.21 1.53
N GLY A 39 -13.49 6.09 0.32
CA GLY A 39 -12.82 7.19 -0.39
C GLY A 39 -11.45 7.58 0.20
N TYR A 40 -10.83 6.70 0.99
CA TYR A 40 -9.49 6.94 1.54
C TYR A 40 -8.40 6.75 0.48
N ILE A 41 -8.64 5.88 -0.49
CA ILE A 41 -7.76 5.66 -1.65
C ILE A 41 -8.56 5.76 -2.96
N ARG A 42 -7.84 5.91 -4.07
CA ARG A 42 -8.39 5.91 -5.43
C ARG A 42 -7.39 5.29 -6.40
N LEU A 43 -7.89 4.84 -7.55
CA LEU A 43 -7.03 4.43 -8.65
C LEU A 43 -6.21 5.63 -9.16
N LEU A 44 -4.93 5.41 -9.40
CA LEU A 44 -4.02 6.44 -9.92
C LEU A 44 -2.92 5.80 -10.77
N ILE A 45 -2.59 6.45 -11.89
CA ILE A 45 -1.36 6.18 -12.63
C ILE A 45 -0.30 7.11 -12.06
N SER A 46 0.64 6.53 -11.31
CA SER A 46 1.69 7.28 -10.61
C SER A 46 3.04 7.18 -11.34
N LEU A 47 3.99 8.04 -10.99
CA LEU A 47 5.41 7.89 -11.36
C LEU A 47 6.22 7.18 -10.25
N ALA A 48 5.57 6.84 -9.14
CA ALA A 48 6.13 6.12 -8.01
C ALA A 48 5.20 4.98 -7.58
N GLY A 49 5.79 3.87 -7.11
CA GLY A 49 5.07 2.76 -6.53
C GLY A 49 5.90 2.13 -5.43
N TYR A 50 5.30 1.93 -4.26
CA TYR A 50 5.96 1.49 -3.04
C TYR A 50 5.49 0.10 -2.62
N LEU A 51 6.26 -0.53 -1.72
CA LEU A 51 6.01 -1.90 -1.30
C LEU A 51 4.86 -1.96 -0.29
N ILE A 52 4.01 -2.98 -0.47
CA ILE A 52 3.00 -3.39 0.50
C ILE A 52 3.56 -4.57 1.31
N LEU A 53 3.49 -4.46 2.62
CA LEU A 53 3.90 -5.48 3.58
C LEU A 53 2.69 -5.95 4.41
N PHE A 54 2.69 -7.21 4.81
CA PHE A 54 1.68 -7.79 5.70
C PHE A 54 2.34 -8.22 7.00
N MET A 55 1.89 -7.66 8.12
CA MET A 55 2.36 -8.05 9.45
C MET A 55 1.23 -8.70 10.26
N PRO A 56 1.50 -9.82 10.94
CA PRO A 56 0.51 -10.45 11.80
C PRO A 56 0.25 -9.60 13.04
N LYS A 57 -1.03 -9.45 13.40
CA LYS A 57 -1.47 -8.89 14.67
C LYS A 57 -1.58 -9.98 15.73
N LYS A 58 -1.70 -9.54 16.99
CA LYS A 58 -1.92 -10.43 18.15
C LYS A 58 -3.18 -11.31 18.01
N ASP A 59 -4.20 -10.83 17.30
CA ASP A 59 -5.45 -11.55 17.04
C ASP A 59 -5.36 -12.51 15.84
N GLY A 60 -4.18 -12.67 15.25
CA GLY A 60 -3.93 -13.56 14.10
C GLY A 60 -4.31 -12.94 12.74
N LYS A 61 -4.89 -11.74 12.70
CA LYS A 61 -5.21 -11.04 11.45
C LYS A 61 -3.95 -10.44 10.83
N LEU A 62 -3.95 -10.26 9.51
CA LEU A 62 -2.89 -9.52 8.84
C LEU A 62 -3.23 -8.03 8.79
N GLN A 63 -2.22 -7.19 9.03
CA GLN A 63 -2.30 -5.76 8.79
C GLN A 63 -1.42 -5.37 7.62
N LEU A 64 -2.01 -4.57 6.72
CA LEU A 64 -1.32 -3.98 5.59
C LEU A 64 -0.50 -2.76 6.04
N TYR A 65 0.75 -2.69 5.61
CA TYR A 65 1.67 -1.56 5.76
C TYR A 65 2.20 -1.15 4.39
N ILE A 66 2.44 0.15 4.22
CA ILE A 66 3.13 0.70 3.04
C ILE A 66 4.51 1.16 3.49
N ASP A 67 5.54 0.67 2.83
CA ASP A 67 6.94 1.03 3.08
C ASP A 67 7.31 2.24 2.21
N TYR A 68 7.24 3.45 2.79
CA TYR A 68 7.45 4.74 2.13
C TYR A 68 8.90 5.22 2.16
#